data_AF-A0AAV3XDE3-F1
#
_entry.id   AF-A0AAV3XDE3-F1
#
_cell.length_a   1.000
_cell.length_b   1.000
_cell.length_c   1.000
_cell.angle_alpha   90.00
_cell.angle_beta   90.00
_cell.angle_gamma   90.00
#
_symmetry.space_group_name_H-M   'P 1'
#
loop_
_entity.id
_entity.type
_entity.pdbx_description
1 polymer ?
#
loop_
_entity_poly.entity_id
_entity_poly.type
_entity_poly.pdbx_seq_one_letter_code
_entity_poly.pdbx_strand_id
1 'polypeptide(L)'
;MTYSINQKDELTEKIRQTIAKKIPEANESDRAEVSLCTLSFQSSIYPQRHVWIDTDDGIKIDLEDWQDESEWDNAVARITVESIEELVDLVRTWLGGENLEQYSNVNKEYKIVKKIAAIST
;
A
#
# COMPACT_ATOMS: atom_id res chain seq x y z
N MET A 1 -11.46 21.06 26.27
CA MET A 1 -10.78 20.62 25.02
C MET A 1 -10.65 19.12 25.11
N THR A 2 -11.57 18.40 24.47
CA THR A 2 -11.56 16.94 24.44
C THR A 2 -10.55 16.55 23.36
N TYR A 3 -9.43 16.01 23.79
CA TYR A 3 -8.39 15.50 22.90
C TYR A 3 -9.01 14.50 21.91
N SER A 4 -8.79 14.71 20.61
CA SER A 4 -9.12 13.78 19.51
C SER A 4 -8.27 12.48 19.56
N ILE A 5 -8.01 11.96 20.75
CA ILE A 5 -7.41 10.64 20.97
C ILE A 5 -8.57 9.65 20.86
N ASN A 6 -8.75 9.08 19.68
CA ASN A 6 -8.99 7.63 19.52
C ASN A 6 -9.42 7.24 18.11
N GLN A 7 -10.05 8.11 17.30
CA GLN A 7 -10.61 7.65 16.02
C GLN A 7 -9.55 7.30 14.97
N LYS A 8 -8.46 8.07 14.90
CA LYS A 8 -7.33 7.80 13.99
C LYS A 8 -6.62 6.50 14.38
N ASP A 9 -6.37 6.31 15.67
CA ASP A 9 -5.71 5.11 16.19
C ASP A 9 -6.61 3.87 16.03
N GLU A 10 -7.92 4.01 16.25
CA GLU A 10 -8.90 2.93 16.04
C GLU A 10 -9.01 2.54 14.55
N LEU A 11 -9.04 3.51 13.63
CA LEU A 11 -9.07 3.23 12.19
C LEU A 11 -7.79 2.52 11.74
N THR A 12 -6.64 3.01 12.20
CA THR A 12 -5.32 2.46 11.88
C THR A 12 -5.20 1.03 12.38
N GLU A 13 -5.55 0.78 13.64
CA GLU A 13 -5.52 -0.56 14.23
C GLU A 13 -6.50 -1.50 13.54
N LYS A 14 -7.70 -1.01 13.17
CA LYS A 14 -8.67 -1.79 12.42
C LYS A 14 -8.13 -2.20 11.04
N ILE A 15 -7.45 -1.30 10.33
CA ILE A 15 -6.81 -1.61 9.05
C ILE A 15 -5.72 -2.65 9.23
N ARG A 16 -4.80 -2.44 10.19
CA ARG A 16 -3.73 -3.39 10.54
C ARG A 16 -4.26 -4.80 10.78
N GLN A 17 -5.23 -4.93 11.69
CA GLN A 17 -5.84 -6.22 12.03
C GLN A 17 -6.55 -6.86 10.83
N THR A 18 -7.18 -6.05 9.98
CA THR A 18 -7.90 -6.57 8.81
C THR A 18 -6.94 -7.09 7.75
N ILE A 19 -5.85 -6.38 7.48
CA ILE A 19 -4.78 -6.83 6.57
C ILE A 19 -4.15 -8.11 7.11
N ALA A 20 -3.68 -8.10 8.36
CA ALA A 20 -3.04 -9.27 8.97
C ALA A 20 -3.93 -10.52 8.97
N LYS A 21 -5.26 -10.34 9.08
CA LYS A 21 -6.22 -11.44 9.02
C LYS A 21 -6.51 -11.94 7.61
N LYS A 22 -6.56 -11.06 6.61
CA LYS A 22 -7.07 -11.37 5.26
C LYS A 22 -5.99 -11.56 4.21
N ILE A 23 -4.77 -11.12 4.47
CA ILE A 23 -3.66 -11.06 3.51
C ILE A 23 -2.43 -11.72 4.17
N PRO A 24 -2.34 -13.06 4.16
CA PRO A 24 -1.25 -13.79 4.81
C PRO A 24 0.15 -13.42 4.32
N GLU A 25 0.25 -12.93 3.09
CA GLU A 25 1.49 -12.47 2.47
C GLU A 25 1.93 -11.07 2.93
N ALA A 26 1.09 -10.33 3.65
CA ALA A 26 1.43 -8.99 4.12
C ALA A 26 2.20 -9.03 5.44
N ASN A 27 3.47 -8.60 5.40
CA ASN A 27 4.26 -8.36 6.60
C ASN A 27 4.28 -6.87 6.90
N GLU A 28 3.76 -6.46 8.06
CA GLU A 28 3.93 -5.08 8.53
C GLU A 28 5.41 -4.79 8.77
N SER A 29 5.88 -3.66 8.28
CA SER A 29 7.26 -3.20 8.47
C SER A 29 7.29 -1.98 9.40
N ASP A 30 8.43 -1.79 10.07
CA ASP A 30 8.72 -0.61 10.89
C ASP A 30 9.05 0.64 10.06
N ARG A 31 9.12 0.52 8.73
CA ARG A 31 9.51 1.62 7.83
C ARG A 31 8.52 2.77 7.82
N ALA A 32 7.27 2.55 8.23
CA ALA A 32 6.28 3.62 8.40
C ALA A 32 6.81 4.76 9.30
N GLU A 33 7.60 4.41 10.32
CA GLU A 33 8.21 5.37 11.26
C GLU A 33 9.20 6.34 10.57
N VAL A 34 9.75 5.94 9.41
CA VAL A 34 10.74 6.72 8.65
C VAL A 34 10.08 7.56 7.55
N SER A 35 8.90 7.15 7.07
CA SER A 35 8.25 7.73 5.88
C SER A 35 7.10 8.70 6.17
N LEU A 36 6.83 9.03 7.45
CA LEU A 36 5.67 9.83 7.88
C LEU A 36 4.30 9.22 7.48
N CYS A 37 4.27 7.92 7.15
CA CYS A 37 3.04 7.18 6.87
C CYS A 37 2.55 6.46 8.13
N THR A 38 1.28 6.07 8.14
CA THR A 38 0.67 5.44 9.33
C THR A 38 0.98 3.94 9.41
N LEU A 39 0.95 3.23 8.28
CA LEU A 39 1.28 1.80 8.19
C LEU A 39 2.15 1.53 6.96
N SER A 40 2.93 0.46 7.03
CA SER A 40 3.72 -0.02 5.89
C SER A 40 3.71 -1.54 5.85
N PHE A 41 3.53 -2.11 4.66
CA PHE A 41 3.48 -3.56 4.47
C PHE A 41 4.34 -3.96 3.27
N GLN A 42 5.06 -5.07 3.42
CA GLN A 42 5.85 -5.70 2.36
C GLN A 42 5.34 -7.11 2.11
N SER A 43 5.33 -7.54 0.84
CA SER A 43 4.95 -8.91 0.51
C SER A 43 6.05 -9.89 0.94
N SER A 44 5.65 -10.98 1.58
CA SER A 44 6.52 -12.11 1.90
C SER A 44 6.86 -12.98 0.69
N ILE A 45 6.07 -12.90 -0.38
CA ILE A 45 6.21 -13.69 -1.60
C ILE A 45 6.91 -12.88 -2.70
N TYR A 46 6.63 -11.59 -2.79
CA TYR A 46 7.20 -10.65 -3.76
C TYR A 46 7.90 -9.51 -3.03
N PRO A 47 9.13 -9.70 -2.51
CA PRO A 47 9.80 -8.72 -1.64
C PRO A 47 9.98 -7.34 -2.25
N GLN A 48 9.93 -7.20 -3.57
CA GLN A 48 9.94 -5.89 -4.23
C GLN A 48 8.65 -5.09 -4.02
N ARG A 49 7.53 -5.73 -3.67
CA ARG A 49 6.22 -5.08 -3.58
C ARG A 49 5.97 -4.57 -2.18
N HIS A 50 5.78 -3.26 -2.10
CA HIS A 50 5.57 -2.54 -0.86
C HIS A 50 4.29 -1.69 -0.93
N VAL A 51 3.68 -1.47 0.22
CA VAL A 51 2.52 -0.58 0.40
C VAL A 51 2.76 0.35 1.58
N TRP A 52 2.51 1.64 1.37
CA TRP A 52 2.35 2.63 2.42
C TRP A 52 0.88 3.00 2.57
N ILE A 53 0.42 3.16 3.80
CA ILE A 53 -0.95 3.59 4.09
C ILE A 53 -0.89 4.79 5.03
N ASP A 54 -1.55 5.86 4.64
CA ASP A 54 -1.76 7.06 5.45
C ASP A 54 -3.26 7.21 5.76
N THR A 55 -3.58 7.42 7.03
CA THR A 55 -4.95 7.58 7.55
C THR A 55 -5.24 8.97 8.10
N ASP A 56 -4.30 9.92 7.96
CA ASP A 56 -4.39 11.25 8.57
C ASP A 56 -5.46 12.14 7.95
N ASP A 57 -5.72 11.96 6.66
CA ASP A 57 -6.70 12.74 5.88
C ASP A 57 -7.33 11.83 4.81
N GLY A 58 -8.27 10.99 5.26
CA GLY A 58 -8.80 9.87 4.47
C GLY A 58 -7.83 8.68 4.44
N ILE A 59 -8.17 7.65 3.67
CA ILE A 59 -7.31 6.48 3.50
C ILE A 59 -6.56 6.63 2.18
N LYS A 60 -5.26 6.90 2.26
CA LYS A 60 -4.36 7.05 1.11
C LYS A 60 -3.40 5.87 1.07
N ILE A 61 -3.17 5.33 -0.11
CA ILE A 61 -2.37 4.14 -0.35
C ILE A 61 -1.32 4.48 -1.40
N ASP A 62 -0.05 4.26 -1.08
CA ASP A 62 1.05 4.29 -2.04
C ASP A 62 1.58 2.88 -2.28
N LEU A 63 1.61 2.47 -3.55
CA LEU A 63 2.08 1.16 -3.99
C LEU A 63 3.45 1.35 -4.63
N GLU A 64 4.45 0.63 -4.15
CA GLU A 64 5.82 0.73 -4.66
C GLU A 64 6.36 -0.63 -5.14
N ASP A 65 7.18 -0.59 -6.19
CA ASP A 65 7.92 -1.73 -6.72
C ASP A 65 9.43 -1.46 -6.67
N TRP A 66 10.10 -2.03 -5.67
CA TRP A 66 11.53 -1.85 -5.37
C TRP A 66 12.44 -2.76 -6.20
N GLN A 67 12.02 -3.15 -7.41
CA GLN A 67 12.88 -3.92 -8.31
C GLN A 67 14.14 -3.15 -8.75
N ASP A 68 14.08 -1.82 -8.77
CA ASP A 68 15.18 -0.97 -9.20
C ASP A 68 15.73 -0.16 -8.02
N GLU A 69 16.77 -0.70 -7.37
CA GLU A 69 17.45 -0.02 -6.26
C GLU A 69 18.17 1.28 -6.68
N SER A 70 18.21 1.61 -7.98
CA SER A 70 18.85 2.83 -8.49
C SER A 70 17.94 4.06 -8.48
N GLU A 71 16.62 3.89 -8.37
CA GLU A 71 15.66 4.98 -8.24
C GLU A 71 15.17 5.11 -6.78
N TRP A 72 15.12 6.35 -6.30
CA TRP A 72 14.65 6.66 -4.95
C TRP A 72 13.12 6.67 -4.85
N ASP A 73 12.44 6.93 -5.97
CA ASP A 73 10.98 6.92 -6.08
C ASP A 73 10.56 5.68 -6.86
N ASN A 74 10.02 4.70 -6.14
CA ASN A 74 9.55 3.44 -6.70
C ASN A 74 8.01 3.39 -6.78
N ALA A 75 7.35 4.55 -6.66
CA ALA A 75 5.89 4.63 -6.66
C ALA A 75 5.30 4.21 -8.02
N VAL A 76 4.48 3.17 -7.97
CA VAL A 76 3.70 2.65 -9.09
C VAL A 76 2.31 3.28 -9.12
N ALA A 77 1.73 3.53 -7.94
CA ALA A 77 0.41 4.13 -7.82
C ALA A 77 0.22 4.84 -6.48
N ARG A 78 -0.56 5.92 -6.49
CA ARG A 78 -1.14 6.57 -5.32
C ARG A 78 -2.66 6.58 -5.45
N ILE A 79 -3.37 6.08 -4.45
CA ILE A 79 -4.83 5.89 -4.49
C ILE A 79 -5.43 6.37 -3.18
N THR A 80 -6.44 7.24 -3.26
CA THR A 80 -7.33 7.52 -2.13
C THR A 80 -8.53 6.59 -2.24
N VAL A 81 -8.82 5.84 -1.18
CA VAL A 81 -9.94 4.90 -1.13
C VAL A 81 -11.01 5.38 -0.15
N GLU A 82 -12.26 5.04 -0.43
CA GLU A 82 -13.40 5.47 0.40
C GLU A 82 -13.75 4.45 1.49
N SER A 83 -13.18 3.23 1.43
CA SER A 83 -13.49 2.16 2.37
C SER A 83 -12.30 1.24 2.69
N ILE A 84 -12.36 0.59 3.86
CA ILE A 84 -11.39 -0.44 4.26
C ILE A 84 -11.48 -1.67 3.34
N GLU A 85 -12.65 -1.96 2.79
CA GLU A 85 -12.84 -3.11 1.89
C GLU A 85 -12.08 -2.92 0.58
N GLU A 86 -12.18 -1.73 -0.01
CA GLU A 86 -11.40 -1.33 -1.18
C GLU A 86 -9.91 -1.31 -0.89
N LEU A 87 -9.49 -0.78 0.27
CA LEU A 87 -8.09 -0.84 0.72
C LEU A 87 -7.56 -2.28 0.74
N VAL A 88 -8.29 -3.19 1.40
CA VAL A 88 -7.86 -4.58 1.57
C VAL A 88 -7.77 -5.29 0.21
N ASP A 89 -8.72 -5.01 -0.69
CA ASP A 89 -8.70 -5.58 -2.03
C ASP A 89 -7.44 -5.16 -2.80
N LEU A 90 -7.14 -3.85 -2.81
CA LEU A 90 -5.93 -3.30 -3.44
C LEU A 90 -4.64 -3.84 -2.84
N VAL A 91 -4.52 -3.86 -1.51
CA VAL A 91 -3.34 -4.38 -0.80
C VAL A 91 -3.14 -5.86 -1.15
N ARG A 92 -4.21 -6.66 -1.17
CA ARG A 92 -4.15 -8.08 -1.50
C ARG A 92 -3.71 -8.29 -2.94
N THR A 93 -4.34 -7.62 -3.90
CA THR A 93 -3.98 -7.72 -5.32
C THR A 93 -2.52 -7.32 -5.54
N TRP A 94 -2.09 -6.20 -4.94
CA TRP A 94 -0.72 -5.76 -5.09
C TRP A 94 0.29 -6.71 -4.43
N LEU A 95 0.15 -7.01 -3.15
CA LEU A 95 1.11 -7.87 -2.44
C LEU A 95 1.07 -9.33 -2.92
N GLY A 96 -0.05 -9.76 -3.51
CA GLY A 96 -0.23 -11.08 -4.10
C GLY A 96 0.40 -11.28 -5.48
N GLY A 97 1.02 -10.25 -6.06
CA GLY A 97 1.73 -10.38 -7.33
C GLY A 97 0.90 -10.05 -8.58
N GLU A 98 -0.39 -9.72 -8.41
CA GLU A 98 -1.29 -9.42 -9.53
C GLU A 98 -1.03 -8.03 -10.13
N ASN A 99 -1.45 -7.83 -11.37
CA ASN A 99 -1.35 -6.53 -12.05
C ASN A 99 -2.56 -5.65 -11.67
N LEU A 100 -2.34 -4.34 -11.58
CA LEU A 100 -3.35 -3.35 -11.21
C LEU A 100 -4.07 -2.73 -12.42
N GLU A 101 -3.87 -3.25 -13.63
CA GLU A 101 -4.52 -2.79 -14.88
C GLU A 101 -6.05 -2.64 -14.80
N GLN A 102 -6.71 -3.35 -13.89
CA GLN A 102 -8.15 -3.26 -13.66
C GLN A 102 -8.59 -2.01 -12.87
N TYR A 103 -7.68 -1.34 -12.14
CA TYR A 103 -8.01 -0.17 -11.33
C TYR A 103 -7.80 1.13 -12.13
N SER A 104 -8.91 1.69 -12.63
CA SER A 104 -8.94 2.91 -13.45
C SER A 104 -8.40 4.19 -12.78
N ASN A 105 -8.20 4.18 -11.46
CA ASN A 105 -7.67 5.29 -10.66
C ASN A 105 -6.16 5.18 -10.35
N VAL A 106 -5.49 4.12 -10.83
CA VAL A 106 -4.03 3.99 -10.78
C VAL A 106 -3.46 4.95 -11.82
N ASN A 107 -2.91 6.08 -11.37
CA ASN A 107 -2.29 7.18 -12.15
C ASN A 107 -3.19 8.35 -12.57
N LYS A 108 -3.55 9.23 -11.61
CA LYS A 108 -3.85 10.63 -11.96
C LYS A 108 -2.67 11.59 -11.80
N GLU A 109 -1.60 11.22 -11.09
CA GLU A 109 -0.46 12.13 -10.85
C GLU A 109 0.93 11.58 -11.18
N TYR A 110 1.10 10.26 -11.32
CA TYR A 110 2.40 9.65 -11.62
C TYR A 110 2.38 9.03 -13.02
N LYS A 111 3.47 9.18 -13.78
CA LYS A 111 3.61 8.51 -15.08
C LYS A 111 3.74 7.02 -14.78
N ILE A 112 2.87 6.18 -15.37
CA ILE A 112 3.07 4.72 -15.43
C ILE A 112 4.51 4.46 -15.81
N VAL A 113 5.33 3.97 -14.88
CA VAL A 113 6.65 3.43 -15.20
C VAL A 113 6.39 2.13 -15.95
N LYS A 114 6.34 2.22 -17.28
CA LYS A 114 6.22 1.04 -18.14
C LYS A 114 7.50 0.22 -18.04
N LYS A 115 7.55 -0.72 -17.09
CA LYS A 115 8.31 -1.95 -17.25
C LYS A 115 7.41 -3.12 -16.91
N ILE A 116 6.88 -3.70 -17.98
CA ILE A 116 6.32 -5.04 -17.99
C ILE A 116 7.40 -5.94 -17.39
N ALA A 117 7.16 -6.48 -16.19
CA ALA A 117 7.97 -7.57 -15.68
C ALA A 117 7.98 -8.66 -16.75
N ALA A 118 9.15 -8.90 -17.35
CA ALA A 118 9.33 -10.02 -18.25
C ALA A 118 9.18 -11.30 -17.42
N ILE A 119 7.95 -11.82 -17.35
CA ILE A 119 7.69 -13.19 -16.95
C ILE A 119 8.36 -14.06 -18.02
N SER A 120 9.62 -14.41 -17.79
CA SER A 120 10.31 -15.38 -18.63
C SER A 120 9.70 -16.75 -18.32
N THR A 121 9.24 -17.39 -19.39
CA THR A 121 8.54 -18.68 -19.41
C THR A 121 9.48 -19.82 -19.04
#